data_AF-A0A2A5BIZ8-F1
#
_entry.id   AF-A0A2A5BIZ8-F1
#
_cell.length_a   1.000
_cell.length_b   1.000
_cell.length_c   1.000
_cell.angle_alpha   90.00
_cell.angle_beta   90.00
_cell.angle_gamma   90.00
#
_symmetry.space_group_name_H-M   'P 1'
#
loop_
_entity.id
_entity.type
_entity.pdbx_description
1 polymer ?
#
loop_
_entity_poly.entity_id
_entity_poly.type
_entity_poly.pdbx_seq_one_letter_code
_entity_poly.pdbx_strand_id
1 'polypeptide(L)'
;MKKEIITKLHSNFEEIVQIEEETGMEFWLAREIQGILGYTKWDNFSKVIAKAKVACETSGYNSADHFLDVGKMIELGKGGQREIIDVALTRYACYLIAQNGDSSKEKIAFAQTYFAIQTRKQELIEQRLSEIERLDARKHLTVSEKELSGIIFERLGDQKSFGRIRSEGDTALFGGLNTKGMKRKMKMPENRALADFLPMITIKAKDFVNEITNFNIKRDDLKSEREITKEHVSNNKDVRELLGKRDIKPELLPPEEDAKKVERRLVSDEKKASKNIDSFNGIGSIKNKKT
;
A
#
# COMPACT_ATOMS: atom_id res chain seq x y z
N MET A 1 -24.64 -4.16 8.60
CA MET A 1 -24.79 -2.73 8.96
C MET A 1 -25.42 -1.99 7.79
N LYS A 2 -26.38 -1.09 8.03
CA LYS A 2 -27.05 -0.36 6.96
C LYS A 2 -26.08 0.65 6.33
N LYS A 3 -25.63 0.35 5.11
CA LYS A 3 -24.75 1.21 4.27
C LYS A 3 -25.25 2.66 4.20
N GLU A 4 -26.56 2.84 4.27
CA GLU A 4 -27.27 4.12 4.30
C GLU A 4 -26.85 5.05 5.45
N ILE A 5 -26.55 4.51 6.64
CA ILE A 5 -26.15 5.33 7.79
C ILE A 5 -24.72 5.87 7.60
N ILE A 6 -23.84 5.09 6.96
CA ILE A 6 -22.49 5.53 6.57
C ILE A 6 -22.58 6.69 5.61
N THR A 7 -23.36 6.52 4.54
CA THR A 7 -23.54 7.54 3.52
C THR A 7 -24.15 8.81 4.12
N LYS A 8 -25.10 8.68 5.04
CA LYS A 8 -25.74 9.83 5.70
C LYS A 8 -24.81 10.58 6.65
N LEU A 9 -24.05 9.88 7.50
CA LEU A 9 -23.11 10.55 8.42
C LEU A 9 -21.94 11.20 7.67
N HIS A 10 -21.48 10.56 6.59
CA HIS A 10 -20.49 11.17 5.69
C HIS A 10 -21.06 12.39 4.96
N SER A 11 -22.26 12.30 4.37
CA SER A 11 -22.93 13.45 3.71
C SER A 11 -23.10 14.61 4.67
N ASN A 12 -23.63 14.35 5.87
CA ASN A 12 -23.83 15.39 6.89
C ASN A 12 -22.52 16.06 7.32
N PHE A 13 -21.40 15.34 7.29
CA PHE A 13 -20.08 15.88 7.64
C PHE A 13 -19.53 16.76 6.51
N GLU A 14 -19.66 16.32 5.25
CA GLU A 14 -19.25 17.11 4.09
C GLU A 14 -20.16 18.32 3.85
N GLU A 15 -21.44 18.26 4.21
CA GLU A 15 -22.41 19.37 4.05
C GLU A 15 -22.12 20.59 4.93
N ILE A 16 -21.41 20.40 6.05
CA ILE A 16 -21.08 21.49 6.98
C ILE A 16 -19.62 21.96 6.88
N VAL A 17 -18.91 21.52 5.83
CA VAL A 17 -17.56 22.01 5.56
C VAL A 17 -17.62 23.51 5.25
N GLN A 18 -16.71 24.26 5.85
CA GLN A 18 -16.49 25.66 5.53
C GLN A 18 -15.13 25.78 4.84
N ILE A 19 -15.02 26.73 3.91
CA ILE A 19 -13.78 27.01 3.19
C ILE A 19 -13.35 28.40 3.62
N GLU A 20 -12.13 28.52 4.12
CA GLU A 20 -11.55 29.83 4.45
C GLU A 20 -11.15 30.55 3.16
N GLU A 21 -11.57 31.81 3.02
CA GLU A 21 -11.57 32.53 1.74
C GLU A 21 -10.16 32.84 1.19
N GLU A 22 -9.16 32.97 2.07
CA GLU A 22 -7.81 33.41 1.67
C GLU A 22 -6.88 32.23 1.33
N THR A 23 -6.95 31.15 2.12
CA THR A 23 -6.08 29.97 2.00
C THR A 23 -6.76 28.82 1.27
N GLY A 24 -8.09 28.86 1.14
CA GLY A 24 -8.88 27.75 0.59
C GLY A 24 -8.93 26.53 1.52
N MET A 25 -8.53 26.66 2.79
CA MET A 25 -8.54 25.54 3.73
C MET A 25 -9.95 25.16 4.15
N GLU A 26 -10.23 23.85 4.11
CA GLU A 26 -11.46 23.27 4.63
C GLU A 26 -11.40 23.13 6.16
N PHE A 27 -12.42 23.64 6.84
CA PHE A 27 -12.57 23.52 8.29
C PHE A 27 -14.01 23.25 8.71
N TRP A 28 -14.16 22.77 9.94
CA TRP A 28 -15.44 22.48 10.58
C TRP A 28 -15.54 23.22 11.91
N LEU A 29 -16.71 23.73 12.26
CA LEU A 29 -16.93 24.29 13.58
C LEU A 29 -17.29 23.18 14.59
N ALA A 30 -16.60 23.16 15.72
CA ALA A 30 -16.79 22.15 16.76
C ALA A 30 -18.23 22.12 17.29
N ARG A 31 -18.91 23.27 17.39
CA ARG A 31 -20.34 23.34 17.77
C ARG A 31 -21.27 22.58 16.81
N GLU A 32 -20.95 22.55 15.53
CA GLU A 32 -21.75 21.86 14.50
C GLU A 32 -21.46 20.36 14.54
N ILE A 33 -20.18 20.00 14.69
CA ILE A 33 -19.73 18.62 14.89
C ILE A 33 -20.32 18.01 16.15
N GLN A 34 -20.48 18.78 17.24
CA GLN A 34 -21.08 18.34 18.49
C GLN A 34 -22.43 17.62 18.26
N GLY A 35 -23.33 18.26 17.51
CA GLY A 35 -24.66 17.73 17.20
C GLY A 35 -24.60 16.51 16.29
N ILE A 36 -23.73 16.57 15.27
CA ILE A 36 -23.49 15.46 14.35
C ILE A 36 -22.99 14.24 15.10
N LEU A 37 -22.14 14.38 16.12
CA LEU A 37 -21.60 13.26 16.91
C LEU A 37 -22.47 12.86 18.11
N GLY A 38 -23.61 13.53 18.34
CA GLY A 38 -24.59 13.12 19.35
C GLY A 38 -24.24 13.55 20.78
N TYR A 39 -23.49 14.64 20.93
CA TYR A 39 -23.27 15.30 22.21
C TYR A 39 -24.32 16.40 22.41
N THR A 40 -25.09 16.31 23.50
CA THR A 40 -26.12 17.32 23.82
C THR A 40 -25.57 18.49 24.62
N LYS A 41 -24.58 18.24 25.49
CA LYS A 41 -23.93 19.25 26.33
C LYS A 41 -22.53 19.55 25.82
N TRP A 42 -22.20 20.84 25.68
CA TRP A 42 -20.87 21.28 25.28
C TRP A 42 -19.76 20.80 26.20
N ASP A 43 -19.97 20.86 27.53
CA ASP A 43 -18.95 20.46 28.51
C ASP A 43 -18.49 19.01 28.37
N ASN A 44 -19.35 18.15 27.83
CA ASN A 44 -18.98 16.77 27.53
C ASN A 44 -18.18 16.67 26.24
N PHE A 45 -18.51 17.49 25.24
CA PHE A 45 -17.81 17.51 23.96
C PHE A 45 -16.46 18.21 24.05
N SER A 46 -16.34 19.30 24.80
CA SER A 46 -15.07 20.00 25.06
C SER A 46 -14.04 19.08 25.72
N LYS A 47 -14.45 18.16 26.58
CA LYS A 47 -13.58 17.11 27.13
C LYS A 47 -13.07 16.15 26.06
N VAL A 48 -13.87 15.83 25.04
CA VAL A 48 -13.44 15.00 23.91
C VAL A 48 -12.45 15.76 23.04
N ILE A 49 -12.71 17.05 22.78
CA ILE A 49 -11.77 17.93 22.06
C ILE A 49 -10.44 18.00 22.81
N ALA A 50 -10.46 18.15 24.15
CA ALA A 50 -9.24 18.17 24.95
C ALA A 50 -8.45 16.85 24.85
N LYS A 51 -9.12 15.69 24.90
CA LYS A 51 -8.48 14.39 24.65
C LYS A 51 -7.89 14.30 23.24
N ALA A 52 -8.61 14.81 22.23
CA ALA A 52 -8.15 14.83 20.85
C ALA A 52 -6.93 15.73 20.66
N LYS A 53 -6.86 16.91 21.32
CA LYS A 53 -5.68 17.79 21.35
C LYS A 53 -4.46 17.05 21.93
N VAL A 54 -4.63 16.35 23.06
CA VAL A 54 -3.56 15.52 23.66
C VAL A 54 -3.10 14.39 22.74
N ALA A 55 -4.03 13.71 22.07
CA ALA A 55 -3.70 12.66 21.11
C ALA A 55 -2.93 13.19 19.89
N CYS A 56 -3.27 14.39 19.43
CA CYS A 56 -2.58 15.10 18.35
C CYS A 56 -1.10 15.35 18.71
N GLU A 57 -0.87 15.95 19.88
CA GLU A 57 0.47 16.27 20.40
C GLU A 57 1.30 15.00 20.63
N THR A 58 0.69 13.97 21.21
CA THR A 58 1.35 12.67 21.42
C THR A 58 1.74 12.00 20.10
N SER A 59 1.00 12.27 19.02
CA SER A 59 1.30 11.78 17.67
C SER A 59 2.35 12.62 16.94
N GLY A 60 2.91 13.65 17.58
CA GLY A 60 3.98 14.50 17.03
C GLY A 60 3.51 15.72 16.23
N TYR A 61 2.21 16.03 16.25
CA TYR A 61 1.63 17.19 15.55
C TYR A 61 1.36 18.34 16.54
N ASN A 62 1.47 19.58 16.07
CA ASN A 62 1.08 20.74 16.87
C ASN A 62 -0.45 20.87 16.91
N SER A 63 -1.05 20.87 18.11
CA SER A 63 -2.51 20.95 18.25
C SER A 63 -3.08 22.28 17.74
N ALA A 64 -2.32 23.38 17.77
CA ALA A 64 -2.76 24.69 17.28
C ALA A 64 -3.00 24.72 15.76
N ASP A 65 -2.31 23.86 14.99
CA ASP A 65 -2.46 23.77 13.53
C ASP A 65 -3.76 23.04 13.12
N HIS A 66 -4.45 22.44 14.09
CA HIS A 66 -5.58 21.55 13.84
C HIS A 66 -6.84 21.92 14.63
N PHE A 67 -6.68 22.59 15.78
CA PHE A 67 -7.75 22.98 16.68
C PHE A 67 -7.62 24.48 17.02
N LEU A 68 -8.04 25.32 16.07
CA LEU A 68 -7.96 26.77 16.21
C LEU A 68 -9.14 27.28 17.02
N ASP A 69 -8.89 27.91 18.16
CA ASP A 69 -9.96 28.50 18.97
C ASP A 69 -10.51 29.76 18.25
N VAL A 70 -11.83 29.81 18.03
CA VAL A 70 -12.52 30.88 17.27
C VAL A 70 -13.77 31.38 18.03
N GLY A 71 -14.21 32.61 17.77
CA GLY A 71 -15.44 33.16 18.33
C GLY A 71 -16.62 33.04 17.35
N LYS A 72 -17.77 32.52 17.81
CA LYS A 72 -19.04 32.51 17.05
C LYS A 72 -20.05 33.44 17.69
N MET A 73 -20.57 34.39 16.92
CA MET A 73 -21.68 35.25 17.36
C MET A 73 -23.01 34.50 17.24
N ILE A 74 -23.79 34.46 18.32
CA ILE A 74 -25.13 33.89 18.32
C ILE A 74 -26.18 34.95 18.64
N GLU A 75 -27.36 34.81 18.05
CA GLU A 75 -28.52 35.66 18.30
C GLU A 75 -29.30 35.15 19.52
N LEU A 76 -29.55 36.04 20.46
CA LEU A 76 -30.36 35.83 21.66
C LEU A 76 -31.77 36.37 21.42
N GLY A 77 -32.74 35.86 22.20
CA GLY A 77 -34.09 36.39 22.19
C GLY A 77 -34.11 37.90 22.39
N LYS A 78 -34.87 38.61 21.54
CA LYS A 78 -34.96 40.08 21.42
C LYS A 78 -33.76 40.76 20.73
N GLY A 79 -33.06 40.07 19.84
CA GLY A 79 -32.07 40.69 18.93
C GLY A 79 -30.73 41.05 19.57
N GLY A 80 -30.45 40.58 20.79
CA GLY A 80 -29.12 40.70 21.39
C GLY A 80 -28.17 39.68 20.76
N GLN A 81 -26.89 40.02 20.59
CA GLN A 81 -25.88 39.08 20.13
C GLN A 81 -24.90 38.75 21.27
N ARG A 82 -24.43 37.51 21.33
CA ARG A 82 -23.39 37.07 22.28
C ARG A 82 -22.34 36.25 21.55
N GLU A 83 -21.07 36.57 21.82
CA GLU A 83 -19.95 35.77 21.37
C GLU A 83 -19.81 34.50 22.23
N ILE A 84 -19.71 33.35 21.59
CA ILE A 84 -19.45 32.05 22.20
C ILE A 84 -18.14 31.52 21.66
N ILE A 85 -17.29 31.01 22.55
CA ILE A 85 -16.06 30.31 22.20
C ILE A 85 -16.42 29.01 21.46
N ASP A 86 -15.86 28.85 20.27
CA ASP A 86 -15.94 27.69 19.38
C ASP A 86 -14.51 27.29 18.96
N VAL A 87 -14.38 26.22 18.19
CA VAL A 87 -13.10 25.73 17.68
C VAL A 87 -13.27 25.39 16.21
N ALA A 88 -12.44 25.98 15.34
CA ALA A 88 -12.28 25.56 13.96
C ALA A 88 -11.37 24.33 13.93
N LEU A 89 -11.87 23.28 13.31
CA LEU A 89 -11.28 21.95 13.28
C LEU A 89 -10.88 21.63 11.84
N THR A 90 -9.65 21.17 11.65
CA THR A 90 -9.26 20.54 10.39
C THR A 90 -9.92 19.16 10.26
N ARG A 91 -9.89 18.59 9.05
CA ARG A 91 -10.35 17.20 8.82
C ARG A 91 -9.64 16.21 9.77
N TYR A 92 -8.35 16.42 10.03
CA TYR A 92 -7.57 15.60 10.95
C TYR A 92 -8.06 15.73 12.41
N ALA A 93 -8.33 16.96 12.88
CA ALA A 93 -8.90 17.18 14.22
C ALA A 93 -10.27 16.50 14.39
N CYS A 94 -11.13 16.56 13.37
CA CYS A 94 -12.40 15.87 13.36
C CYS A 94 -12.24 14.34 13.50
N TYR A 95 -11.23 13.75 12.86
CA TYR A 95 -10.92 12.32 12.99
C TYR A 95 -10.46 11.97 14.41
N LEU A 96 -9.58 12.78 15.00
CA LEU A 96 -9.11 12.57 16.38
C LEU A 96 -10.27 12.70 17.39
N ILE A 97 -11.19 13.64 17.19
CA ILE A 97 -12.40 13.77 18.02
C ILE A 97 -13.27 12.51 17.92
N ALA A 98 -13.49 12.00 16.70
CA ALA A 98 -14.27 10.78 16.51
C ALA A 98 -13.60 9.55 17.13
N GLN A 99 -12.26 9.43 17.06
CA GLN A 99 -11.51 8.35 17.68
C GLN A 99 -11.55 8.41 19.22
N ASN A 100 -11.47 9.61 19.80
CA ASN A 100 -11.43 9.82 21.26
C ASN A 100 -12.82 10.02 21.91
N GLY A 101 -13.88 9.94 21.11
CA GLY A 101 -15.26 10.08 21.59
C GLY A 101 -15.74 8.89 22.41
N ASP A 102 -16.85 9.10 23.13
CA ASP A 102 -17.56 8.07 23.89
C ASP A 102 -18.22 7.03 22.96
N SER A 103 -17.68 5.81 22.95
CA SER A 103 -18.16 4.70 22.13
C SER A 103 -19.55 4.19 22.50
N SER A 104 -20.13 4.61 23.63
CA SER A 104 -21.54 4.33 23.94
C SER A 104 -22.51 5.11 23.03
N LYS A 105 -22.03 6.17 22.36
CA LYS A 105 -22.81 6.91 21.38
C LYS A 105 -22.74 6.21 20.03
N GLU A 106 -23.90 5.86 19.49
CA GLU A 106 -24.03 5.16 18.20
C GLU A 106 -23.22 5.84 17.08
N LYS A 107 -23.25 7.18 17.02
CA LYS A 107 -22.55 7.96 16.00
C LYS A 107 -21.02 7.91 16.13
N ILE A 108 -20.49 7.80 17.36
CA ILE A 108 -19.06 7.63 17.61
C ILE A 108 -18.62 6.20 17.31
N ALA A 109 -19.31 5.20 17.84
CA ALA A 109 -19.04 3.79 17.54
C ALA A 109 -19.06 3.52 16.03
N PHE A 110 -19.99 4.18 15.36
CA PHE A 110 -20.09 4.19 13.91
C PHE A 110 -18.82 4.77 13.24
N ALA A 111 -18.39 5.96 13.63
CA ALA A 111 -17.20 6.59 13.05
C ALA A 111 -15.94 5.75 13.28
N GLN A 112 -15.78 5.17 14.47
CA GLN A 112 -14.69 4.24 14.79
C GLN A 112 -14.72 3.00 13.88
N THR A 113 -15.92 2.44 13.63
CA THR A 113 -16.09 1.31 12.71
C THR A 113 -15.75 1.69 11.26
N TYR A 114 -16.15 2.89 10.83
CA TYR A 114 -15.81 3.41 9.51
C TYR A 114 -14.29 3.52 9.34
N PHE A 115 -13.57 4.08 10.31
CA PHE A 115 -12.10 4.14 10.26
C PHE A 115 -11.47 2.77 10.21
N ALA A 116 -11.91 1.82 11.06
CA ALA A 116 -11.40 0.45 11.01
C ALA A 116 -11.58 -0.19 9.62
N ILE A 117 -12.73 0.03 8.97
CA ILE A 117 -13.00 -0.46 7.61
C ILE A 117 -12.13 0.27 6.58
N GLN A 118 -11.95 1.59 6.68
CA GLN A 118 -11.15 2.35 5.72
C GLN A 118 -9.67 2.01 5.84
N THR A 119 -9.12 1.94 7.06
CA THR A 119 -7.75 1.47 7.28
C THR A 119 -7.56 0.07 6.71
N ARG A 120 -8.50 -0.85 6.96
CA ARG A 120 -8.43 -2.20 6.38
C ARG A 120 -8.47 -2.18 4.84
N LYS A 121 -9.26 -1.31 4.23
CA LYS A 121 -9.28 -1.14 2.77
C LYS A 121 -7.94 -0.63 2.26
N GLN A 122 -7.35 0.36 2.92
CA GLN A 122 -6.06 0.94 2.55
C GLN A 122 -4.94 -0.11 2.63
N GLU A 123 -4.87 -0.88 3.72
CA GLU A 123 -3.93 -2.00 3.87
C GLU A 123 -4.06 -3.02 2.73
N LEU A 124 -5.30 -3.36 2.34
CA LEU A 124 -5.55 -4.29 1.24
C LEU A 124 -5.13 -3.71 -0.12
N ILE A 125 -5.28 -2.39 -0.33
CA ILE A 125 -4.81 -1.70 -1.54
C ILE A 125 -3.27 -1.71 -1.58
N GLU A 126 -2.61 -1.39 -0.48
CA GLU A 126 -1.15 -1.40 -0.38
C GLU A 126 -0.58 -2.81 -0.61
N GLN A 127 -1.18 -3.82 0.01
CA GLN A 127 -0.83 -5.23 -0.26
C GLN A 127 -0.98 -5.56 -1.75
N ARG A 128 -2.08 -5.12 -2.36
CA ARG A 128 -2.35 -5.36 -3.79
C ARG A 128 -1.33 -4.68 -4.70
N LEU A 129 -0.96 -3.43 -4.40
CA LEU A 129 0.07 -2.70 -5.14
C LEU A 129 1.43 -3.41 -5.04
N SER A 130 1.82 -3.82 -3.83
CA SER A 130 3.06 -4.59 -3.63
C SER A 130 3.06 -5.93 -4.40
N GLU A 131 1.92 -6.63 -4.42
CA GLU A 131 1.74 -7.85 -5.22
C GLU A 131 1.91 -7.59 -6.72
N ILE A 132 1.32 -6.51 -7.25
CA ILE A 132 1.46 -6.11 -8.66
C ILE A 132 2.93 -5.81 -9.00
N GLU A 133 3.59 -4.98 -8.19
CA GLU A 133 5.00 -4.62 -8.41
C GLU A 133 5.92 -5.86 -8.41
N ARG A 134 5.66 -6.81 -7.51
CA ARG A 134 6.40 -8.07 -7.46
C ARG A 134 6.17 -8.91 -8.71
N LEU A 135 4.94 -8.99 -9.21
CA LEU A 135 4.63 -9.71 -10.46
C LEU A 135 5.31 -9.05 -11.66
N ASP A 136 5.37 -7.73 -11.72
CA ASP A 136 6.07 -7.03 -12.79
C ASP A 136 7.58 -7.24 -12.73
N ALA A 137 8.19 -7.19 -11.54
CA ALA A 137 9.59 -7.58 -11.36
C ALA A 137 9.85 -9.03 -11.82
N ARG A 138 8.91 -9.95 -11.56
CA ARG A 138 9.00 -11.35 -12.01
C ARG A 138 8.93 -11.48 -13.53
N LYS A 139 8.12 -10.66 -14.20
CA LYS A 139 8.06 -10.58 -15.67
C LYS A 139 9.38 -10.05 -16.23
N HIS A 140 9.91 -8.95 -15.68
CA HIS A 140 11.22 -8.41 -16.09
C HIS A 140 12.34 -9.44 -15.96
N LEU A 141 12.43 -10.14 -14.83
CA LEU A 141 13.40 -11.23 -14.67
C LEU A 141 13.24 -12.33 -15.73
N THR A 142 12.01 -12.64 -16.15
CA THR A 142 11.79 -13.63 -17.22
C THR A 142 12.36 -13.15 -18.56
N VAL A 143 12.23 -11.86 -18.85
CA VAL A 143 12.76 -11.24 -20.07
C VAL A 143 14.30 -11.25 -20.03
N SER A 144 14.91 -10.75 -18.95
CA SER A 144 16.38 -10.72 -18.83
C SER A 144 17.01 -12.13 -18.81
N GLU A 145 16.36 -13.12 -18.18
CA GLU A 145 16.79 -14.52 -18.25
C GLU A 145 16.71 -15.09 -19.67
N LYS A 146 15.67 -14.72 -20.44
CA LYS A 146 15.51 -15.16 -21.82
C LYS A 146 16.57 -14.54 -22.73
N GLU A 147 16.87 -13.26 -22.56
CA GLU A 147 17.92 -12.57 -23.30
C GLU A 147 19.30 -13.16 -22.98
N LEU A 148 19.61 -13.36 -21.70
CA LEU A 148 20.87 -13.98 -21.28
C LEU A 148 21.01 -15.41 -21.84
N SER A 149 19.93 -16.20 -21.77
CA SER A 149 19.91 -17.53 -22.37
C SER A 149 20.13 -17.49 -23.89
N GLY A 150 19.56 -16.50 -24.58
CA GLY A 150 19.74 -16.32 -26.03
C GLY A 150 21.19 -16.01 -26.40
N ILE A 151 21.79 -15.03 -25.71
CA ILE A 151 23.20 -14.65 -25.93
C ILE A 151 24.12 -15.84 -25.64
N ILE A 152 23.91 -16.56 -24.53
CA ILE A 152 24.72 -17.75 -24.20
C ILE A 152 24.60 -18.82 -25.28
N PHE A 153 23.40 -19.04 -25.81
CA PHE A 153 23.19 -20.00 -26.89
C PHE A 153 23.89 -19.58 -28.18
N GLU A 154 23.82 -18.30 -28.56
CA GLU A 154 24.53 -17.75 -29.73
C GLU A 154 26.05 -17.93 -29.62
N ARG A 155 26.62 -17.80 -28.41
CA ARG A 155 28.06 -17.95 -28.19
C ARG A 155 28.52 -19.40 -28.12
N LEU A 156 27.72 -20.29 -27.52
CA LEU A 156 28.17 -21.65 -27.15
C LEU A 156 27.52 -22.78 -27.96
N GLY A 157 26.35 -22.54 -28.58
CA GLY A 157 25.58 -23.55 -29.30
C GLY A 157 24.94 -24.66 -28.43
N ASP A 158 25.15 -24.65 -27.10
CA ASP A 158 24.57 -25.63 -26.16
C ASP A 158 23.37 -25.04 -25.38
N GLN A 159 22.21 -25.68 -25.51
CA GLN A 159 21.00 -25.31 -24.78
C GLN A 159 21.08 -25.56 -23.27
N LYS A 160 22.01 -26.40 -22.81
CA LYS A 160 22.18 -26.73 -21.39
C LYS A 160 23.13 -25.78 -20.65
N SER A 161 23.98 -25.02 -21.34
CA SER A 161 24.96 -24.12 -20.70
C SER A 161 24.29 -23.08 -19.81
N PHE A 162 23.18 -22.48 -20.25
CA PHE A 162 22.45 -21.49 -19.43
C PHE A 162 22.03 -22.07 -18.08
N GLY A 163 21.52 -23.31 -18.06
CA GLY A 163 21.11 -23.98 -16.82
C GLY A 163 22.27 -24.19 -15.84
N ARG A 164 23.46 -24.51 -16.34
CA ARG A 164 24.68 -24.67 -15.53
C ARG A 164 25.17 -23.33 -15.00
N ILE A 165 25.33 -22.33 -15.89
CA ILE A 165 25.76 -20.97 -15.54
C ILE A 165 24.83 -20.36 -14.48
N ARG A 166 23.51 -20.43 -14.68
CA ARG A 166 22.53 -19.92 -13.72
C ARG A 166 22.60 -20.63 -12.37
N SER A 167 22.86 -21.95 -12.35
CA SER A 167 22.98 -22.71 -11.10
C SER A 167 24.22 -22.28 -10.29
N GLU A 168 25.34 -21.99 -10.96
CA GLU A 168 26.54 -21.43 -10.34
C GLU A 168 26.29 -20.00 -9.84
N GLY A 169 25.59 -19.18 -10.62
CA GLY A 169 25.14 -17.85 -10.22
C GLY A 169 24.25 -17.86 -8.98
N ASP A 170 23.25 -18.75 -8.93
CA ASP A 170 22.40 -18.96 -7.75
C ASP A 170 23.24 -19.34 -6.53
N THR A 171 24.21 -20.25 -6.69
CA THR A 171 25.12 -20.64 -5.60
C THR A 171 25.88 -19.45 -5.04
N ALA A 172 26.35 -18.56 -5.91
CA ALA A 172 27.03 -17.33 -5.53
C ALA A 172 26.10 -16.33 -4.82
N LEU A 173 24.86 -16.13 -5.32
CA LEU A 173 23.90 -15.18 -4.76
C LEU A 173 23.32 -15.64 -3.41
N PHE A 174 23.07 -16.94 -3.25
CA PHE A 174 22.38 -17.52 -2.10
C PHE A 174 23.32 -18.21 -1.11
N GLY A 175 24.58 -17.78 -1.03
CA GLY A 175 25.49 -18.18 0.04
C GLY A 175 25.83 -19.67 0.03
N GLY A 176 26.00 -20.24 -1.16
CA GLY A 176 26.30 -21.66 -1.36
C GLY A 176 25.09 -22.54 -1.72
N LEU A 177 23.87 -21.98 -1.74
CA LEU A 177 22.68 -22.71 -2.15
C LEU A 177 22.38 -22.51 -3.63
N ASN A 178 22.54 -23.56 -4.44
CA ASN A 178 22.03 -23.55 -5.81
C ASN A 178 20.49 -23.54 -5.87
N THR A 179 19.91 -23.45 -7.07
CA THR A 179 18.46 -23.42 -7.29
C THR A 179 17.72 -24.55 -6.56
N LYS A 180 18.26 -25.78 -6.60
CA LYS A 180 17.64 -26.95 -5.94
C LYS A 180 17.73 -26.85 -4.41
N GLY A 181 18.85 -26.36 -3.89
CA GLY A 181 19.04 -26.09 -2.47
C GLY A 181 18.02 -25.08 -1.94
N MET A 182 17.83 -23.98 -2.66
CA MET A 182 16.84 -22.96 -2.33
C MET A 182 15.40 -23.50 -2.37
N LYS A 183 15.03 -24.26 -3.40
CA LYS A 183 13.71 -24.90 -3.48
C LYS A 183 13.41 -25.80 -2.27
N ARG A 184 14.38 -26.63 -1.86
CA ARG A 184 14.24 -27.48 -0.67
C ARG A 184 14.09 -26.65 0.60
N LYS A 185 14.92 -25.60 0.75
CA LYS A 185 14.87 -24.71 1.92
C LYS A 185 13.51 -24.02 2.06
N MET A 186 12.96 -23.55 0.94
CA MET A 186 11.66 -22.87 0.89
C MET A 186 10.46 -23.84 0.86
N LYS A 187 10.69 -25.17 0.91
CA LYS A 187 9.65 -26.21 0.86
C LYS A 187 8.70 -26.06 -0.34
N MET A 188 9.27 -25.69 -1.49
CA MET A 188 8.51 -25.41 -2.71
C MET A 188 8.29 -26.67 -3.56
N PRO A 189 7.21 -26.75 -4.36
CA PRO A 189 7.05 -27.82 -5.34
C PRO A 189 8.16 -27.79 -6.41
N GLU A 190 8.74 -28.96 -6.71
CA GLU A 190 9.88 -29.08 -7.64
C GLU A 190 9.56 -28.60 -9.06
N ASN A 191 8.31 -28.74 -9.49
CA ASN A 191 7.82 -28.32 -10.82
C ASN A 191 7.62 -26.80 -10.97
N ARG A 192 7.79 -26.02 -9.90
CA ARG A 192 7.67 -24.56 -9.93
C ARG A 192 9.01 -23.88 -10.10
N ALA A 193 9.03 -22.69 -10.69
CA ALA A 193 10.23 -21.89 -10.79
C ALA A 193 10.57 -21.29 -9.42
N LEU A 194 11.86 -21.26 -9.05
CA LEU A 194 12.31 -20.65 -7.79
C LEU A 194 11.83 -19.20 -7.68
N ALA A 195 11.97 -18.44 -8.78
CA ALA A 195 11.59 -17.04 -8.87
C ALA A 195 10.11 -16.76 -8.55
N ASP A 196 9.21 -17.74 -8.68
CA ASP A 196 7.78 -17.56 -8.38
C ASP A 196 7.52 -17.39 -6.87
N PHE A 197 8.49 -17.70 -6.00
CA PHE A 197 8.38 -17.65 -4.54
C PHE A 197 9.44 -16.76 -3.91
N LEU A 198 10.32 -16.15 -4.73
CA LEU A 198 11.32 -15.22 -4.23
C LEU A 198 10.64 -13.90 -3.83
N PRO A 199 11.13 -13.23 -2.77
CA PRO A 199 10.82 -11.84 -2.48
C PRO A 199 11.22 -10.91 -3.62
N MET A 200 10.49 -9.81 -3.78
CA MET A 200 10.70 -8.84 -4.86
C MET A 200 12.15 -8.33 -4.94
N ILE A 201 12.77 -8.04 -3.80
CA ILE A 201 14.17 -7.59 -3.75
C ILE A 201 15.15 -8.63 -4.33
N THR A 202 14.89 -9.92 -4.11
CA THR A 202 15.73 -11.00 -4.63
C THR A 202 15.48 -11.19 -6.13
N ILE A 203 14.24 -11.03 -6.59
CA ILE A 203 13.90 -11.04 -8.02
C ILE A 203 14.66 -9.92 -8.75
N LYS A 204 14.59 -8.69 -8.23
CA LYS A 204 15.31 -7.52 -8.79
C LYS A 204 16.83 -7.69 -8.75
N ALA A 205 17.37 -8.30 -7.69
CA ALA A 205 18.80 -8.62 -7.61
C ALA A 205 19.22 -9.58 -8.74
N LYS A 206 18.48 -10.67 -8.95
CA LYS A 206 18.75 -11.61 -10.05
C LYS A 206 18.64 -10.95 -11.41
N ASP A 207 17.62 -10.10 -11.58
CA ASP A 207 17.37 -9.36 -12.82
C ASP A 207 18.56 -8.44 -13.15
N PHE A 208 19.00 -7.65 -12.16
CA PHE A 208 20.14 -6.76 -12.30
C PHE A 208 21.44 -7.51 -12.63
N VAL A 209 21.67 -8.68 -12.01
CA VAL A 209 22.83 -9.52 -12.36
C VAL A 209 22.76 -10.00 -13.80
N ASN A 210 21.57 -10.40 -14.29
CA ASN A 210 21.41 -10.79 -15.69
C ASN A 210 21.74 -9.62 -16.62
N GLU A 211 21.27 -8.42 -16.32
CA GLU A 211 21.56 -7.21 -17.10
C GLU A 211 23.06 -6.89 -17.17
N ILE A 212 23.76 -6.93 -16.03
CA ILE A 212 25.22 -6.71 -15.99
C ILE A 212 25.93 -7.80 -16.80
N THR A 213 25.53 -9.06 -16.63
CA THR A 213 26.14 -10.19 -17.34
C THR A 213 25.92 -10.07 -18.85
N ASN A 214 24.70 -9.72 -19.28
CA ASN A 214 24.36 -9.47 -20.69
C ASN A 214 25.24 -8.37 -21.29
N PHE A 215 25.40 -7.27 -20.55
CA PHE A 215 26.22 -6.14 -20.96
C PHE A 215 27.70 -6.55 -21.09
N ASN A 216 28.26 -7.23 -20.09
CA ASN A 216 29.67 -7.61 -20.06
C ASN A 216 30.01 -8.69 -21.11
N ILE A 217 29.12 -9.66 -21.37
CA ILE A 217 29.31 -10.63 -22.48
C ILE A 217 29.45 -9.92 -23.83
N LYS A 218 28.62 -8.89 -24.08
CA LYS A 218 28.65 -8.14 -25.34
C LYS A 218 29.87 -7.22 -25.42
N ARG A 219 30.18 -6.48 -24.35
CA ARG A 219 31.30 -5.53 -24.28
C ARG A 219 32.64 -6.23 -24.43
N ASP A 220 32.84 -7.32 -23.71
CA ASP A 220 34.13 -8.01 -23.60
C ASP A 220 34.22 -9.22 -24.56
N ASP A 221 33.21 -9.42 -25.40
CA ASP A 221 33.12 -10.49 -26.41
C ASP A 221 33.41 -11.89 -25.84
N LEU A 222 32.82 -12.21 -24.69
CA LEU A 222 33.04 -13.48 -23.99
C LEU A 222 32.50 -14.66 -24.83
N LYS A 223 33.34 -15.66 -25.09
CA LYS A 223 33.07 -16.74 -26.06
C LYS A 223 33.06 -18.15 -25.47
N SER A 224 33.55 -18.34 -24.25
CA SER A 224 33.58 -19.65 -23.61
C SER A 224 32.64 -19.74 -22.42
N GLU A 225 32.13 -20.95 -22.14
CA GLU A 225 31.30 -21.20 -20.96
C GLU A 225 32.01 -20.82 -19.66
N ARG A 226 33.33 -21.04 -19.60
CA ARG A 226 34.15 -20.71 -18.42
C ARG A 226 34.20 -19.20 -18.18
N GLU A 227 34.40 -18.40 -19.22
CA GLU A 227 34.42 -16.94 -19.12
C GLU A 227 33.07 -16.40 -18.68
N ILE A 228 31.99 -16.83 -19.34
CA ILE A 228 30.63 -16.39 -19.02
C ILE A 228 30.23 -16.83 -17.61
N THR A 229 30.58 -18.04 -17.19
CA THR A 229 30.33 -18.52 -15.83
C THR A 229 31.07 -17.66 -14.81
N LYS A 230 32.37 -17.38 -15.05
CA LYS A 230 33.18 -16.56 -14.15
C LYS A 230 32.58 -15.16 -13.99
N GLU A 231 32.18 -14.56 -15.10
CA GLU A 231 31.53 -13.25 -15.16
C GLU A 231 30.23 -13.25 -14.36
N HIS A 232 29.32 -14.18 -14.67
CA HIS A 232 28.02 -14.28 -14.01
C HIS A 232 28.17 -14.56 -12.50
N VAL A 233 29.10 -15.43 -12.11
CA VAL A 233 29.39 -15.72 -10.69
C VAL A 233 29.95 -14.50 -9.98
N SER A 234 30.84 -13.73 -10.62
CA SER A 234 31.39 -12.50 -10.04
C SER A 234 30.27 -11.48 -9.77
N ASN A 235 29.42 -11.23 -10.77
CA ASN A 235 28.31 -10.29 -10.64
C ASN A 235 27.33 -10.70 -9.52
N ASN A 236 27.03 -12.00 -9.39
CA ASN A 236 26.19 -12.51 -8.29
C ASN A 236 26.86 -12.31 -6.91
N LYS A 237 28.19 -12.48 -6.80
CA LYS A 237 28.93 -12.21 -5.55
C LYS A 237 28.89 -10.73 -5.18
N ASP A 238 29.09 -9.85 -6.15
CA ASP A 238 29.10 -8.40 -5.92
C ASP A 238 27.72 -7.92 -5.45
N VAL A 239 26.64 -8.38 -6.10
CA VAL A 239 25.27 -8.08 -5.68
C VAL A 239 24.95 -8.69 -4.31
N ARG A 240 25.41 -9.91 -4.03
CA ARG A 240 25.27 -10.52 -2.69
C ARG A 240 25.99 -9.69 -1.62
N GLU A 241 27.21 -9.25 -1.87
CA GLU A 241 27.97 -8.42 -0.93
C GLU A 241 27.25 -7.09 -0.66
N LEU A 242 26.74 -6.45 -1.70
CA LEU A 242 25.94 -5.22 -1.58
C LEU A 242 24.72 -5.41 -0.69
N LEU A 243 23.95 -6.49 -0.89
CA LEU A 243 22.81 -6.85 -0.05
C LEU A 243 23.26 -7.11 1.40
N GLY A 244 24.37 -7.83 1.58
CA GLY A 244 24.96 -8.12 2.89
C GLY A 244 25.36 -6.87 3.68
N LYS A 245 25.84 -5.81 3.02
CA LYS A 245 26.14 -4.51 3.65
C LYS A 245 24.91 -3.83 4.26
N ARG A 246 23.71 -4.24 3.87
CA ARG A 246 22.42 -3.77 4.38
C ARG A 246 21.70 -4.83 5.22
N ASP A 247 22.42 -5.86 5.65
CA ASP A 247 21.92 -7.03 6.39
C ASP A 247 20.81 -7.81 5.66
N ILE A 248 20.83 -7.77 4.32
CA ILE A 248 19.90 -8.55 3.48
C ILE A 248 20.63 -9.80 3.00
N LYS A 249 20.20 -10.96 3.50
CA LYS A 249 20.70 -12.29 3.08
C LYS A 249 19.62 -13.00 2.28
N PRO A 250 19.73 -13.05 0.93
CA PRO A 250 18.67 -13.58 0.06
C PRO A 250 18.19 -14.99 0.43
N GLU A 251 19.09 -15.83 0.92
CA GLU A 251 18.80 -17.20 1.35
C GLU A 251 18.06 -17.31 2.69
N LEU A 252 18.01 -16.23 3.48
CA LEU A 252 17.29 -16.18 4.77
C LEU A 252 15.93 -15.50 4.67
N LEU A 253 15.63 -14.82 3.56
CA LEU A 253 14.34 -14.17 3.38
C LEU A 253 13.22 -15.22 3.27
N PRO A 254 12.05 -14.96 3.88
CA PRO A 254 10.93 -15.88 3.81
C PRO A 254 10.44 -16.04 2.36
N PRO A 255 9.98 -17.24 1.97
CA PRO A 255 9.34 -17.42 0.68
C PRO A 255 8.00 -16.66 0.65
N GLU A 256 7.74 -16.04 -0.50
CA GLU A 256 6.47 -15.36 -0.77
C GLU A 256 5.44 -16.33 -1.36
N GLU A 257 4.17 -15.91 -1.38
CA GLU A 257 3.12 -16.66 -2.07
C GLU A 257 3.49 -16.86 -3.55
N ASP A 258 3.16 -18.04 -4.08
CA ASP A 258 3.31 -18.40 -5.48
C ASP A 258 2.75 -17.31 -6.40
N ALA A 259 3.63 -16.69 -7.20
CA ALA A 259 3.31 -15.62 -8.14
C ALA A 259 2.11 -15.95 -9.07
N LYS A 260 1.97 -17.21 -9.52
CA LYS A 260 0.83 -17.58 -10.38
C LYS A 260 -0.50 -17.63 -9.63
N LYS A 261 -0.48 -17.91 -8.32
CA LYS A 261 -1.69 -17.83 -7.49
C LYS A 261 -2.10 -16.38 -7.28
N VAL A 262 -1.12 -15.52 -6.98
CA VAL A 262 -1.31 -14.08 -6.83
C VAL A 262 -1.89 -13.47 -8.11
N GLU A 263 -1.30 -13.76 -9.28
CA GLU A 263 -1.79 -13.29 -10.58
C GLU A 263 -3.26 -13.68 -10.83
N ARG A 264 -3.63 -14.94 -10.54
CA ARG A 264 -5.02 -15.41 -10.67
C ARG A 264 -5.97 -14.69 -9.71
N ARG A 265 -5.54 -14.44 -8.47
CA ARG A 265 -6.33 -13.70 -7.47
C ARG A 265 -6.62 -12.29 -7.97
N LEU A 266 -5.60 -11.56 -8.42
CA LEU A 266 -5.73 -10.20 -8.95
C LEU A 266 -6.71 -10.12 -10.13
N VAL A 267 -6.57 -11.01 -11.12
CA VAL A 267 -7.48 -11.07 -12.27
C VAL A 267 -8.92 -11.38 -11.84
N SER A 268 -9.10 -12.25 -10.84
CA SER A 268 -10.43 -12.58 -10.32
C SER A 268 -11.08 -11.41 -9.61
N ASP A 269 -10.29 -10.61 -8.89
CA ASP A 269 -10.77 -9.46 -8.12
C ASP A 269 -11.05 -8.25 -9.01
N GLU A 270 -10.30 -8.04 -10.10
CA GLU A 270 -10.67 -7.08 -11.15
C GLU A 270 -12.03 -7.40 -11.76
N LYS A 271 -12.26 -8.67 -12.15
CA LYS A 271 -13.54 -9.09 -12.73
C LYS A 271 -14.72 -8.88 -11.77
N LYS A 272 -14.51 -9.08 -10.46
CA LYS A 272 -15.54 -8.79 -9.44
C LYS A 272 -15.77 -7.28 -9.30
N ALA A 273 -14.71 -6.48 -9.31
CA ALA A 273 -14.80 -5.03 -9.21
C ALA A 273 -15.55 -4.43 -10.41
N SER A 274 -15.24 -4.85 -11.65
CA SER A 274 -15.95 -4.40 -12.86
C SER A 274 -17.43 -4.76 -12.84
N LYS A 275 -17.79 -5.99 -12.44
CA LYS A 275 -19.20 -6.41 -12.29
C LYS A 275 -19.97 -5.60 -11.24
N ASN A 276 -19.30 -5.21 -10.15
CA ASN A 276 -19.93 -4.39 -9.12
C ASN A 276 -20.15 -2.94 -9.59
N ILE A 277 -19.27 -2.39 -10.43
CA ILE A 277 -19.43 -1.07 -11.06
C ILE A 277 -20.64 -1.07 -12.01
N ASP A 278 -20.79 -2.13 -12.82
CA ASP A 278 -21.95 -2.28 -13.71
C ASP A 278 -23.26 -2.41 -12.92
N SER A 279 -23.25 -3.09 -11.77
CA SER A 279 -24.40 -3.19 -10.87
C SER A 279 -24.75 -1.86 -10.17
N PHE A 280 -23.76 -0.99 -9.95
CA PHE A 280 -23.96 0.35 -9.38
C PHE A 280 -24.58 1.31 -10.40
N ASN A 281 -24.15 1.22 -11.66
CA ASN A 281 -24.72 2.02 -12.76
C ASN A 281 -26.12 1.54 -13.19
N GLY A 282 -26.45 0.26 -12.96
CA GLY A 282 -27.78 -0.30 -13.23
C GLY A 282 -28.89 0.17 -12.27
N ILE A 283 -28.56 0.72 -11.10
CA ILE A 283 -29.53 1.20 -10.10
C ILE A 283 -29.92 2.67 -10.34
N GLY A 284 -29.12 3.44 -11.09
CA GLY A 284 -29.40 4.83 -11.45
C GLY A 284 -30.42 5.02 -12.59
N SER A 285 -30.77 3.97 -13.32
CA SER A 285 -31.60 4.07 -14.55
C SER A 285 -33.06 3.63 -14.38
N ILE A 286 -33.52 3.33 -13.16
CA ILE A 286 -34.93 2.96 -12.89
C ILE A 286 -35.67 4.11 -12.20
N LYS A 287 -35.58 5.33 -12.73
CA LYS A 287 -36.54 6.43 -12.47
C LYS A 287 -36.58 7.37 -13.67
N ASN A 288 -37.21 6.94 -14.76
CA ASN A 288 -37.85 7.82 -15.75
C ASN A 288 -38.61 7.02 -16.82
N LYS A 289 -39.55 6.17 -16.38
CA LYS A 289 -40.65 5.70 -17.23
C LYS A 289 -41.93 5.65 -16.40
N LYS A 290 -42.54 6.82 -16.22
CA LYS A 290 -43.98 7.01 -15.98
C LYS A 290 -44.30 8.49 -16.13
N THR A 291 -44.61 8.86 -17.36
CA THR A 291 -45.64 9.83 -17.78
C THR A 291 -45.91 9.54 -19.23
#